data_AF-A0A1F6DB04-F1
#
_entry.id   AF-A0A1F6DB04-F1
#
_cell.length_a   1.000
_cell.length_b   1.000
_cell.length_c   1.000
_cell.angle_alpha   90.00
_cell.angle_beta   90.00
_cell.angle_gamma   90.00
#
_symmetry.space_group_name_H-M   'P 1'
#
loop_
_entity.id
_entity.type
_entity.pdbx_description
1 polymer ?
#
loop_
_entity_poly.entity_id
_entity_poly.type
_entity_poly.pdbx_seq_one_letter_code
_entity_poly.pdbx_strand_id
1 'polypeptide(L)'
;MPENSTISTQNASQGTIVLGSQAPGTQTTYLSNLFNPDSSLASFFSTLFYAAIAVGAILAVLRLGYAGFLYMTSDVWSTKQHATGIIQETVLGLLLLLAVWLILNQINPDILNLDILRNIGGSK
;
A
#
# COMPACT_ATOMS: atom_id res chain seq x y z
N MET A 1 -4.54 17.73 56.49
CA MET A 1 -3.70 17.97 55.30
C MET A 1 -4.30 17.16 54.16
N PRO A 2 -4.91 17.79 53.14
CA PRO A 2 -5.46 17.09 51.98
C PRO A 2 -4.43 17.01 50.84
N GLU A 3 -4.07 15.79 50.45
CA GLU A 3 -3.31 15.54 49.21
C GLU A 3 -4.29 15.66 48.03
N ASN A 4 -4.29 16.82 47.39
CA ASN A 4 -4.94 17.08 46.12
C ASN A 4 -4.12 16.46 44.99
N SER A 5 -4.46 15.24 44.58
CA SER A 5 -3.97 14.64 43.34
C SER A 5 -4.75 15.22 42.16
N THR A 6 -4.12 16.19 41.50
CA THR A 6 -4.54 16.77 40.23
C THR A 6 -4.95 15.70 39.22
N ILE A 7 -6.24 15.65 38.90
CA ILE A 7 -6.74 14.95 37.72
C ILE A 7 -6.32 15.80 36.52
N SER A 8 -5.18 15.43 35.92
CA SER A 8 -4.81 15.91 34.60
C SER A 8 -5.81 15.34 33.60
N THR A 9 -6.69 16.21 33.09
CA THR A 9 -7.53 15.95 31.92
C THR A 9 -6.65 15.62 30.72
N GLN A 10 -6.32 14.34 30.54
CA GLN A 10 -5.76 13.82 29.30
C GLN A 10 -6.94 13.51 28.37
N ASN A 11 -7.07 14.37 27.36
CA ASN A 11 -7.77 14.19 26.10
C ASN A 11 -8.52 12.86 25.93
N ALA A 12 -9.86 12.94 25.94
CA ALA A 12 -10.82 11.85 25.89
C ALA A 12 -10.86 11.13 24.53
N SER A 13 -9.74 10.57 24.10
CA SER A 13 -9.67 9.64 22.96
C SER A 13 -8.77 8.43 23.17
N GLN A 14 -8.03 8.32 24.28
CA GLN A 14 -7.33 7.09 24.68
C GLN A 14 -7.35 6.90 26.20
N GLY A 15 -8.33 6.14 26.69
CA GLY A 15 -8.43 5.77 28.10
C GLY A 15 -7.38 4.71 28.46
N THR A 16 -6.29 5.13 29.09
CA THR A 16 -5.26 4.24 29.65
C THR A 16 -5.76 3.60 30.95
N ILE A 17 -6.25 2.37 30.90
CA ILE A 17 -6.51 1.57 32.11
C ILE A 17 -5.25 0.79 32.47
N VAL A 18 -4.50 1.26 33.47
CA VAL A 18 -3.33 0.56 34.02
C VAL A 18 -3.77 -0.24 35.25
N LEU A 19 -3.99 -1.54 35.09
CA LEU A 19 -4.26 -2.45 36.21
C LEU A 19 -2.93 -2.98 36.78
N GLY A 20 -2.35 -2.23 37.71
CA GLY A 20 -1.18 -2.65 38.50
C GLY A 20 0.09 -1.84 38.27
N SER A 21 1.01 -1.89 39.25
CA SER A 21 2.30 -1.19 39.21
C SER A 21 3.16 -1.73 38.06
N GLN A 22 3.36 -0.93 37.02
CA GLN A 22 4.22 -1.28 35.89
C GLN A 22 5.69 -1.35 36.36
N ALA A 23 6.29 -2.53 36.24
CA ALA A 23 7.73 -2.70 36.44
C ALA A 23 8.49 -1.99 35.29
N PRO A 24 9.73 -1.50 35.55
CA PRO A 24 10.55 -0.89 34.52
C PRO A 24 10.78 -1.89 33.38
N GLY A 25 10.25 -1.59 32.19
CA GLY A 25 10.37 -2.43 31.00
C GLY A 25 9.07 -3.05 30.46
N THR A 26 7.91 -2.75 31.05
CA THR A 26 6.64 -3.24 30.52
C THR A 26 6.01 -2.20 29.59
N GLN A 27 5.99 -2.48 28.28
CA GLN A 27 5.35 -1.60 27.30
C GLN A 27 3.84 -1.58 27.53
N THR A 28 3.29 -0.39 27.81
CA THR A 28 1.84 -0.19 27.96
C THR A 28 1.17 -0.35 26.60
N THR A 29 0.80 -1.59 26.24
CA THR A 29 0.03 -1.85 25.03
C THR A 29 -1.41 -1.45 25.29
N TYR A 30 -1.82 -0.32 24.72
CA TYR A 30 -3.21 0.14 24.75
C TYR A 30 -4.13 -0.95 24.20
N LEU A 31 -5.26 -1.21 24.87
CA LEU A 31 -6.19 -2.26 24.45
C LEU A 31 -6.79 -1.99 23.06
N SER A 32 -6.76 -0.74 22.60
CA SER A 32 -7.05 -0.32 21.23
C SER A 32 -6.16 -1.00 20.19
N ASN A 33 -4.88 -1.22 20.48
CA ASN A 33 -3.94 -1.84 19.54
C ASN A 33 -4.13 -3.36 19.43
N LEU A 34 -4.70 -4.00 20.47
CA LEU A 34 -5.05 -5.42 20.46
C LEU A 34 -6.38 -5.67 19.74
N PHE A 35 -7.26 -4.67 19.73
CA PHE A 35 -8.55 -4.66 19.06
C PHE A 35 -8.56 -3.77 17.82
N ASN A 36 -7.45 -3.67 17.07
CA ASN A 36 -7.43 -2.91 15.82
C ASN A 36 -7.60 -3.84 14.60
N PRO A 37 -8.83 -4.31 14.29
CA PRO A 37 -9.09 -5.13 13.10
C PRO A 37 -8.81 -4.36 11.80
N ASP A 38 -8.89 -3.02 11.85
CA ASP A 38 -8.68 -2.16 10.68
C ASP A 38 -7.25 -2.25 10.13
N SER A 39 -6.23 -2.40 11.00
CA SER A 39 -4.84 -2.50 10.54
C SER A 39 -4.57 -3.75 9.72
N SER A 40 -5.17 -4.89 10.10
CA SER A 40 -4.86 -6.17 9.46
C SER A 40 -5.52 -6.30 8.09
N LEU A 41 -6.81 -5.94 8.00
CA LEU A 41 -7.53 -5.99 6.73
C LEU A 41 -7.00 -4.92 5.77
N ALA A 42 -6.84 -3.67 6.22
CA ALA A 42 -6.32 -2.61 5.37
C ALA A 42 -4.90 -2.93 4.85
N SER A 43 -4.03 -3.48 5.69
CA SER A 43 -2.68 -3.90 5.29
C SER A 43 -2.68 -5.06 4.28
N PHE A 44 -3.56 -6.06 4.48
CA PHE A 44 -3.73 -7.15 3.53
C PHE A 44 -4.17 -6.65 2.14
N PHE A 45 -5.23 -5.83 2.10
CA PHE A 45 -5.70 -5.25 0.84
C PHE A 45 -4.61 -4.39 0.19
N SER A 46 -3.92 -3.55 0.97
CA SER A 46 -2.82 -2.72 0.48
C SER A 46 -1.72 -3.54 -0.20
N THR A 47 -1.31 -4.63 0.44
CA THR A 47 -0.29 -5.55 -0.09
C THR A 47 -0.79 -6.26 -1.36
N LEU A 48 -2.04 -6.73 -1.36
CA LEU A 48 -2.63 -7.42 -2.51
C LEU A 48 -2.77 -6.49 -3.73
N PHE A 49 -3.22 -5.25 -3.52
CA PHE A 49 -3.32 -4.25 -4.58
C PHE A 49 -1.95 -3.91 -5.13
N TYR A 50 -0.94 -3.72 -4.28
CA TYR A 50 0.42 -3.48 -4.72
C TYR A 50 0.97 -4.64 -5.58
N ALA A 51 0.76 -5.88 -5.13
CA ALA A 51 1.16 -7.07 -5.89
C ALA A 51 0.45 -7.16 -7.24
N ALA A 52 -0.87 -6.90 -7.28
CA ALA A 52 -1.65 -6.90 -8.51
C ALA A 52 -1.18 -5.81 -9.50
N ILE A 53 -0.89 -4.60 -9.00
CA ILE A 53 -0.38 -3.50 -9.81
C ILE A 53 0.99 -3.83 -10.39
N ALA A 54 1.90 -4.37 -9.56
CA ALA A 54 3.24 -4.74 -10.02
C ALA A 54 3.20 -5.79 -11.13
N VAL A 55 2.42 -6.86 -10.95
CA VAL A 55 2.25 -7.90 -11.96
C VAL A 55 1.55 -7.34 -13.21
N GLY A 56 0.50 -6.54 -13.03
CA GLY A 56 -0.23 -5.90 -14.12
C GLY A 56 0.64 -4.96 -14.96
N ALA A 57 1.49 -4.15 -14.33
CA ALA A 57 2.43 -3.26 -15.00
C ALA A 57 3.42 -4.04 -15.88
N ILE A 58 4.03 -5.11 -15.34
CA ILE A 58 4.99 -5.94 -16.07
C ILE A 58 4.31 -6.56 -17.30
N LEU A 59 3.14 -7.17 -17.12
CA LEU A 59 2.39 -7.79 -18.22
C LEU A 59 1.98 -6.77 -19.28
N ALA A 60 1.55 -5.58 -18.88
CA ALA A 60 1.20 -4.49 -19.79
C ALA A 60 2.41 -4.07 -20.63
N VAL A 61 3.58 -3.86 -20.01
CA VAL A 61 4.80 -3.48 -20.73
C VAL A 61 5.25 -4.58 -21.70
N LEU A 62 5.16 -5.85 -21.32
CA LEU A 62 5.47 -6.97 -22.21
C LEU A 62 4.53 -7.01 -23.43
N ARG A 63 3.22 -6.86 -23.21
CA ARG A 63 2.24 -6.84 -24.30
C ARG A 63 2.42 -5.61 -25.20
N LEU A 64 2.74 -4.46 -24.62
CA LEU A 64 3.03 -3.22 -25.35
C LEU A 64 4.29 -3.36 -26.21
N GLY A 65 5.36 -3.96 -25.68
CA GLY A 65 6.58 -4.23 -26.42
C GLY A 65 6.36 -5.20 -27.60
N TYR A 66 5.60 -6.27 -27.37
CA TYR A 66 5.21 -7.20 -28.45
C TYR A 66 4.41 -6.49 -29.55
N ALA A 67 3.42 -5.67 -29.17
CA ALA A 67 2.60 -4.94 -30.13
C ALA A 67 3.40 -3.86 -30.88
N GLY A 68 4.34 -3.18 -30.20
CA GLY A 68 5.23 -2.19 -30.82
C GLY A 68 6.17 -2.82 -31.84
N PHE A 69 6.78 -3.96 -31.50
CA PHE A 69 7.59 -4.72 -32.45
C PHE A 69 6.76 -5.20 -33.64
N LEU A 70 5.57 -5.77 -33.37
CA LEU A 70 4.66 -6.24 -34.40
C LEU A 70 4.22 -5.10 -35.34
N TYR A 71 3.95 -3.90 -34.82
CA TYR A 71 3.56 -2.73 -35.61
C TYR A 71 4.65 -2.29 -36.59
N MET A 72 5.91 -2.39 -36.18
CA MET A 72 7.06 -1.94 -36.97
C MET A 72 7.50 -2.96 -38.02
N THR A 73 7.40 -4.26 -37.72
CA THR A 73 7.80 -5.35 -38.63
C THR A 73 6.70 -5.77 -39.60
N SER A 74 5.45 -5.35 -39.38
CA SER A 74 4.32 -5.74 -40.24
C SER A 74 4.10 -4.76 -41.41
N ASP A 75 4.33 -5.25 -42.63
CA ASP A 75 3.91 -4.59 -43.89
C ASP A 75 2.44 -4.89 -44.25
N VAL A 76 1.82 -5.85 -43.58
CA VAL A 76 0.43 -6.24 -43.82
C VAL A 76 -0.50 -5.29 -43.06
N TRP A 77 -1.34 -4.56 -43.79
CA TRP A 77 -2.31 -3.59 -43.24
C TRP A 77 -3.21 -4.18 -42.13
N SER A 78 -3.61 -5.44 -42.28
CA SER A 78 -4.40 -6.19 -41.30
C SER A 78 -3.66 -6.34 -39.96
N THR A 79 -2.38 -6.71 -40.01
CA THR A 79 -1.54 -6.87 -38.82
C THR A 79 -1.25 -5.53 -38.14
N LYS A 80 -1.13 -4.44 -38.91
CA LYS A 80 -1.05 -3.08 -38.36
C LYS A 80 -2.31 -2.70 -37.60
N GLN A 81 -3.51 -2.97 -38.13
CA GLN A 81 -4.76 -2.70 -37.39
C GLN A 81 -4.83 -3.52 -36.10
N HIS A 82 -4.44 -4.78 -36.14
CA HIS A 82 -4.43 -5.64 -34.96
C HIS A 82 -3.44 -5.15 -33.88
N ALA A 83 -2.20 -4.81 -34.27
CA ALA A 83 -1.21 -4.27 -33.36
C ALA A 83 -1.66 -2.95 -32.71
N THR A 84 -2.29 -2.07 -33.49
CA THR A 84 -2.79 -0.78 -32.99
C THR A 84 -3.93 -0.97 -31.99
N GLY A 85 -4.82 -1.96 -32.21
CA GLY A 85 -5.86 -2.34 -31.25
C GLY A 85 -5.27 -2.83 -29.93
N ILE A 86 -4.25 -3.71 -29.98
CA ILE A 86 -3.55 -4.17 -28.78
C ILE A 86 -2.91 -3.01 -28.02
N ILE A 87 -2.28 -2.06 -28.72
CA ILE A 87 -1.67 -0.88 -28.10
C ILE A 87 -2.75 -0.05 -27.38
N GLN A 88 -3.88 0.23 -28.02
CA GLN A 88 -4.97 1.00 -27.41
C GLN A 88 -5.52 0.32 -26.16
N GLU A 89 -5.82 -0.99 -26.22
CA GLU A 89 -6.29 -1.76 -25.07
C GLU A 89 -5.26 -1.77 -23.93
N THR A 90 -3.99 -1.96 -24.27
CA THR A 90 -2.90 -2.03 -23.29
C THR A 90 -2.67 -0.68 -22.63
N VAL A 91 -2.72 0.42 -23.40
CA VAL A 91 -2.59 1.79 -22.88
C VAL A 91 -3.78 2.14 -21.98
N LEU A 92 -5.01 1.75 -22.33
CA LEU A 92 -6.17 1.90 -21.46
C LEU A 92 -6.02 1.11 -20.16
N GLY A 93 -5.53 -0.13 -20.23
CA GLY A 93 -5.23 -0.94 -19.04
C GLY A 93 -4.15 -0.31 -18.16
N LEU A 94 -3.09 0.23 -18.76
CA LEU A 94 -2.02 0.94 -18.05
C LEU A 94 -2.55 2.22 -17.38
N LEU A 95 -3.42 2.97 -18.07
CA LEU A 95 -4.08 4.16 -17.52
C LEU A 95 -4.95 3.80 -16.30
N LEU A 96 -5.71 2.71 -16.39
CA LEU A 96 -6.51 2.20 -15.28
C LEU A 96 -5.61 1.83 -14.08
N LEU A 97 -4.52 1.12 -14.35
CA LEU A 97 -3.53 0.73 -13.33
C LEU A 97 -2.96 1.97 -12.62
N LEU A 98 -2.61 3.01 -13.39
CA LEU A 98 -2.11 4.28 -12.87
C LEU A 98 -3.17 5.01 -12.05
N ALA A 99 -4.43 5.00 -12.46
CA ALA A 99 -5.53 5.60 -11.71
C ALA A 99 -5.74 4.93 -10.35
N VAL A 100 -5.69 3.59 -10.31
CA VAL A 100 -5.76 2.83 -9.04
C VAL A 100 -4.59 3.19 -8.14
N TRP A 101 -3.37 3.23 -8.68
CA TRP A 101 -2.18 3.65 -7.93
C TRP A 101 -2.31 5.06 -7.36
N LEU A 102 -2.85 6.01 -8.14
CA LEU A 102 -3.03 7.40 -7.72
C LEU A 102 -4.03 7.51 -6.55
N ILE A 103 -5.13 6.76 -6.59
CA ILE A 103 -6.13 6.74 -5.52
C ILE A 103 -5.51 6.21 -4.22
N LEU A 104 -4.76 5.11 -4.29
CA LEU A 104 -4.08 4.51 -3.13
C LEU A 104 -3.03 5.48 -2.54
N ASN A 105 -2.20 6.09 -3.38
CA ASN A 105 -1.17 7.04 -2.97
C ASN A 105 -1.75 8.32 -2.35
N GLN A 106 -2.96 8.74 -2.77
CA GLN A 106 -3.62 9.94 -2.24
C GLN A 106 -4.24 9.73 -0.85
N ILE A 107 -4.78 8.53 -0.56
CA ILE A 107 -5.42 8.23 0.72
C ILE A 107 -4.40 7.91 1.83
N ASN A 108 -3.34 7.17 1.53
CA ASN A 108 -2.32 6.86 2.53
C ASN A 108 -0.95 6.66 1.87
N PRO A 109 -0.09 7.69 1.85
CA PRO A 109 1.25 7.57 1.25
C PRO A 109 2.16 6.60 2.02
N ASP A 110 1.81 6.23 3.26
CA ASP A 110 2.62 5.29 4.06
C ASP A 110 2.59 3.85 3.53
N ILE A 111 1.66 3.49 2.63
CA ILE A 111 1.68 2.19 1.94
C ILE A 111 2.88 2.08 0.97
N LEU A 112 3.42 3.21 0.50
CA LEU A 112 4.61 3.28 -0.35
C LEU A 112 5.90 3.41 0.47
N ASN A 113 5.80 3.72 1.77
CA ASN A 113 6.95 3.81 2.65
C ASN A 113 7.28 2.42 3.20
N LEU A 114 7.87 1.60 2.33
CA LEU A 114 8.34 0.26 2.66
C LEU A 114 9.60 0.36 3.53
N ASP A 115 9.39 0.59 4.83
CA ASP A 115 10.37 0.44 5.91
C ASP A 115 10.96 -1.00 5.99
N ILE A 116 10.47 -1.88 5.11
CA ILE A 116 10.94 -3.24 4.86
C ILE A 116 12.42 -3.27 4.46
N LEU A 117 12.94 -2.26 3.74
CA LEU A 117 14.37 -2.19 3.43
C LEU A 117 15.25 -1.76 4.62
N ARG A 118 14.69 -1.07 5.63
CA ARG A 118 15.46 -0.64 6.81
C ARG A 118 15.85 -1.81 7.71
N ASN A 119 15.02 -2.86 7.77
CA ASN A 119 15.25 -4.00 8.67
C ASN A 119 16.19 -5.08 8.08
N ILE A 120 16.53 -5.01 6.79
CA ILE A 120 17.43 -6.01 6.15
C ILE A 120 18.89 -5.53 6.14
N GLY A 121 19.16 -4.25 6.47
CA GLY A 121 20.51 -3.67 6.53
C GLY A 121 21.11 -3.49 7.92
N GLY A 122 20.42 -3.93 8.99
CA GLY A 122 20.75 -3.60 10.37
C GLY A 122 21.03 -4.80 11.27
N SER A 123 22.05 -5.59 10.98
CA SER A 123 22.60 -6.56 11.94
C SER A 123 24.13 -6.48 11.91
N LYS A 124 24.68 -5.70 12.85
CA LYS A 124 25.97 -6.02 13.46
C LYS A 124 25.69 -6.71 14.78
#